data_AF-X1T0H0-F1
#
_entry.id   AF-X1T0H0-F1
#
_cell.length_a   1.000
_cell.length_b   1.000
_cell.length_c   1.000
_cell.angle_alpha   90.00
_cell.angle_beta   90.00
_cell.angle_gamma   90.00
#
_symmetry.space_group_name_H-M   'P 1'
#
loop_
_entity.id
_entity.type
_entity.pdbx_description
1 polymer ?
#
loop_
_entity_poly.entity_id
_entity_poly.type
_entity_poly.pdbx_seq_one_letter_code
_entity_poly.pdbx_strand_id
1 'polypeptide(L)'
;TGKNVSDTNRLKFSTNEFYYKSPQEMCKLFDSVPEAIKNTVVIADKCNLKLDFDQLLLPHYEVTTGESPEKYLEKLCLAGVKQRYPVITPEIQKRLDYELSIIKKMEFSTYFLIVWDFVQYAKNNDIPVGPGRGSGAGSIVAYSLGITDICPLKYGLLFERFLNPERRTMPDLDIDFADYGRDRVISYVKNKYGQNNVAQIITFGSMQARLVIRDVARVLGFSVAEGDKVAKLMPFGTTIYQA
;
A
#
# COMPACT_ATOMS: atom_id res chain seq x y z
N THR A 1 -4.16 23.90 19.15
CA THR A 1 -3.86 25.32 19.44
C THR A 1 -2.51 25.54 20.12
N GLY A 2 -1.82 24.52 20.63
CA GLY A 2 -0.52 24.71 21.29
C GLY A 2 -0.58 25.53 22.59
N LYS A 3 -1.75 25.54 23.25
CA LYS A 3 -2.04 26.32 24.45
C LYS A 3 -2.40 25.39 25.61
N ASN A 4 -2.14 25.85 26.83
CA ASN A 4 -2.50 25.12 28.06
C ASN A 4 -4.01 25.18 28.30
N VAL A 5 -4.55 24.22 29.07
CA VAL A 5 -5.96 24.22 29.47
C VAL A 5 -6.34 25.49 30.24
N SER A 6 -5.40 26.01 31.04
CA SER A 6 -5.55 27.23 31.84
C SER A 6 -5.50 28.53 31.06
N ASP A 7 -5.07 28.54 29.79
CA ASP A 7 -5.08 29.74 28.94
C ASP A 7 -6.52 30.13 28.59
N THR A 8 -6.97 31.28 29.10
CA THR A 8 -8.33 31.82 28.88
C THR A 8 -8.58 32.26 27.44
N ASN A 9 -7.52 32.58 26.68
CA ASN A 9 -7.55 32.99 25.28
C ASN A 9 -7.36 31.80 24.32
N ARG A 10 -7.50 30.56 24.79
CA ARG A 10 -7.47 29.39 23.91
C ARG A 10 -8.77 29.26 23.12
N LEU A 11 -8.69 28.68 21.92
CA LEU A 11 -9.87 28.22 21.21
C LEU A 11 -10.60 27.20 22.11
N LYS A 12 -11.89 27.45 22.35
CA LYS A 12 -12.75 26.60 23.16
C LYS A 12 -14.12 26.50 22.51
N PHE A 13 -14.73 25.32 22.59
CA PHE A 13 -16.15 25.19 22.29
C PHE A 13 -16.98 25.90 23.37
N SER A 14 -18.15 26.39 23.00
CA SER A 14 -19.07 27.09 23.91
C SER A 14 -19.74 26.16 24.92
N THR A 15 -19.85 24.87 24.59
CA THR A 15 -20.51 23.85 25.41
C THR A 15 -19.74 22.52 25.34
N ASN A 16 -20.07 21.60 26.25
CA ASN A 16 -19.59 20.22 26.23
C ASN A 16 -20.57 19.27 25.51
N GLU A 17 -21.48 19.82 24.71
CA GLU A 17 -22.58 19.08 24.08
C GLU A 17 -22.22 18.50 22.69
N PHE A 18 -20.96 18.59 22.28
CA PHE A 18 -20.43 18.11 20.99
C PHE A 18 -19.96 16.65 21.07
N TYR A 19 -20.83 15.76 21.52
CA TYR A 19 -20.60 14.32 21.51
C TYR A 19 -21.69 13.61 20.70
N TYR A 20 -21.51 12.32 20.42
CA TYR A 20 -22.52 11.52 19.74
C TYR A 20 -23.67 11.20 20.70
N LYS A 21 -24.68 12.06 20.71
CA LYS A 21 -25.88 11.92 21.56
C LYS A 21 -26.70 10.71 21.17
N SER A 22 -27.32 10.08 22.18
CA SER A 22 -28.28 9.01 22.00
C SER A 22 -29.55 9.50 21.28
N PRO A 23 -30.31 8.61 20.63
CA PRO A 23 -31.60 8.96 20.03
C PRO A 23 -32.56 9.64 21.02
N GLN A 24 -32.58 9.21 22.28
CA GLN A 24 -33.46 9.78 23.32
C GLN A 24 -33.06 11.21 23.69
N GLU A 25 -31.76 11.50 23.81
CA GLU A 25 -31.26 12.85 24.05
C GLU A 25 -31.58 13.77 22.87
N MET A 26 -31.43 13.27 21.63
CA MET A 26 -31.75 14.03 20.42
C MET A 26 -33.24 14.31 20.28
N CYS A 27 -34.11 13.33 20.56
CA CYS A 27 -35.56 13.54 20.55
C CYS A 27 -35.98 14.59 21.59
N LYS A 28 -35.43 14.55 22.80
CA LYS A 28 -35.70 15.58 23.82
C LYS A 28 -35.21 16.97 23.40
N LEU A 29 -34.05 17.05 22.76
CA LEU A 29 -33.47 18.31 22.30
C LEU A 29 -34.29 18.95 21.17
N PHE A 30 -34.92 18.14 20.33
CA PHE A 30 -35.72 18.56 19.18
C PHE A 30 -37.22 18.31 19.37
N ASP A 31 -37.72 18.26 20.61
CA ASP A 31 -39.13 17.96 20.93
C ASP A 31 -40.11 18.96 20.29
N SER A 32 -39.69 20.21 20.12
CA SER A 32 -40.47 21.25 19.43
C SER A 32 -40.49 21.10 17.91
N VAL A 33 -39.59 20.29 17.32
CA VAL A 33 -39.48 20.05 15.87
C VAL A 33 -39.15 18.57 15.59
N PRO A 34 -40.06 17.62 15.87
CA PRO A 34 -39.81 16.18 15.68
C PRO A 34 -39.42 15.79 14.24
N GLU A 35 -39.91 16.56 13.26
CA GLU A 35 -39.63 16.43 11.84
C GLU A 35 -38.14 16.54 11.53
N ALA A 36 -37.38 17.32 12.32
CA ALA A 36 -35.92 17.42 12.16
C ALA A 36 -35.25 16.05 12.34
N ILE A 37 -35.66 15.30 13.38
CA ILE A 37 -35.16 13.95 13.65
C ILE A 37 -35.65 12.97 12.58
N LYS A 38 -36.93 12.99 12.22
CA LYS A 38 -37.49 12.11 11.16
C LYS A 38 -36.76 12.27 9.83
N ASN A 39 -36.45 13.51 9.46
CA ASN A 39 -35.74 13.81 8.22
C ASN A 39 -34.32 13.22 8.18
N THR A 40 -33.65 13.05 9.33
CA THR A 40 -32.33 12.37 9.36
C THR A 40 -32.42 10.93 8.86
N VAL A 41 -33.47 10.20 9.24
CA VAL A 41 -33.73 8.82 8.79
C VAL A 41 -34.08 8.81 7.30
N VAL A 42 -34.94 9.73 6.87
CA VAL A 42 -35.29 9.86 5.44
C VAL A 42 -34.06 10.14 4.57
N ILE A 43 -33.12 10.97 5.03
CA ILE A 43 -31.87 11.24 4.32
C ILE A 43 -30.98 9.99 4.33
N ALA A 44 -30.83 9.32 5.48
CA ALA A 44 -30.05 8.09 5.59
C ALA A 44 -30.56 7.00 4.63
N ASP A 45 -31.87 6.81 4.55
CA ASP A 45 -32.51 5.83 3.64
C ASP A 45 -32.29 6.16 2.16
N LYS A 46 -32.14 7.45 1.81
CA LYS A 46 -31.83 7.90 0.45
C LYS A 46 -30.36 7.72 0.07
N CYS A 47 -29.46 7.67 1.05
CA CYS A 47 -28.02 7.56 0.82
C CYS A 47 -27.59 6.11 0.56
N ASN A 48 -27.50 5.75 -0.74
CA ASN A 48 -27.12 4.40 -1.17
C ASN A 48 -25.80 4.43 -1.98
N LEU A 49 -24.68 4.68 -1.31
CA LEU A 49 -23.35 4.62 -1.92
C LEU A 49 -22.83 3.18 -1.90
N LYS A 50 -22.46 2.64 -3.07
CA LYS A 50 -21.77 1.35 -3.19
C LYS A 50 -20.33 1.60 -3.62
N LEU A 51 -19.39 1.08 -2.84
CA LEU A 51 -17.96 1.07 -3.17
C LEU A 51 -17.57 -0.38 -3.47
N ASP A 52 -17.02 -0.61 -4.65
CA ASP A 52 -16.50 -1.91 -5.06
C ASP A 52 -15.01 -1.98 -4.70
N PHE A 53 -14.66 -2.84 -3.75
CA PHE A 53 -13.29 -3.05 -3.29
C PHE A 53 -12.65 -4.29 -3.90
N ASP A 54 -13.42 -5.11 -4.63
CA ASP A 54 -12.94 -6.35 -5.24
C ASP A 54 -12.57 -6.14 -6.72
N GLN A 55 -12.96 -4.99 -7.30
CA GLN A 55 -12.58 -4.62 -8.65
C GLN A 55 -11.07 -4.37 -8.78
N LEU A 56 -10.43 -5.20 -9.60
CA LEU A 56 -9.04 -5.02 -9.99
C LEU A 56 -8.93 -3.99 -11.13
N LEU A 57 -8.29 -2.86 -10.87
CA LEU A 57 -8.03 -1.80 -11.85
C LEU A 57 -6.53 -1.74 -12.18
N LEU A 58 -6.10 -2.53 -13.18
CA LEU A 58 -4.72 -2.48 -13.67
C LEU A 58 -4.59 -1.46 -14.81
N PRO A 59 -3.50 -0.67 -14.85
CA PRO A 59 -3.17 0.16 -16.01
C PRO A 59 -3.03 -0.70 -17.27
N HIS A 60 -3.39 -0.12 -18.42
CA HIS A 60 -3.10 -0.75 -19.71
C HIS A 60 -1.60 -0.65 -20.01
N TYR A 61 -1.00 -1.77 -20.44
CA TYR A 61 0.39 -1.79 -20.90
C TYR A 61 0.44 -1.94 -22.42
N GLU A 62 0.90 -0.90 -23.12
CA GLU A 62 1.04 -0.93 -24.57
C GLU A 62 2.28 -1.71 -25.00
N VAL A 63 2.06 -2.80 -25.73
CA VAL A 63 3.13 -3.59 -26.35
C VAL A 63 3.40 -3.03 -27.75
N THR A 64 4.57 -2.42 -27.93
CA THR A 64 4.95 -1.74 -29.18
C THR A 64 5.05 -2.65 -30.40
N THR A 65 5.25 -3.96 -30.20
CA THR A 65 5.33 -4.95 -31.28
C THR A 65 3.95 -5.38 -31.81
N GLY A 66 2.85 -4.93 -31.19
CA GLY A 66 1.49 -5.36 -31.52
C GLY A 66 1.15 -6.78 -31.04
N GLU A 67 2.05 -7.42 -30.29
CA GLU A 67 1.82 -8.73 -29.68
C GLU A 67 0.91 -8.62 -28.45
N SER A 68 0.25 -9.72 -28.05
CA SER A 68 -0.51 -9.73 -26.79
C SER A 68 0.43 -9.64 -25.57
N PRO A 69 -0.01 -9.05 -24.45
CA PRO A 69 0.78 -8.97 -23.22
C PRO A 69 1.35 -10.32 -22.77
N GLU A 70 0.60 -11.41 -22.93
CA GLU A 70 1.01 -12.76 -22.55
C GLU A 70 2.20 -13.23 -23.40
N LYS A 71 2.13 -13.03 -24.72
CA LYS A 71 3.19 -13.44 -25.66
C LYS A 71 4.45 -12.60 -25.46
N TYR A 72 4.26 -11.30 -25.23
CA TYR A 72 5.37 -10.40 -24.98
C TYR A 72 6.08 -10.76 -23.66
N LEU A 73 5.33 -11.03 -22.60
CA LEU A 73 5.86 -11.51 -21.32
C LEU A 73 6.65 -12.81 -21.48
N GLU A 74 6.09 -13.80 -22.18
CA GLU A 74 6.75 -15.08 -22.45
C GLU A 74 8.08 -14.88 -23.18
N LYS A 75 8.11 -14.06 -24.23
CA LYS A 75 9.33 -13.73 -24.98
C LYS A 75 10.41 -13.09 -24.10
N LEU A 76 10.03 -12.13 -23.25
CA LEU A 76 10.93 -11.50 -22.30
C LEU A 76 11.48 -12.51 -21.29
N CYS A 77 10.64 -13.40 -20.77
CA CYS A 77 11.07 -14.42 -19.82
C CYS A 77 12.04 -15.42 -20.46
N LEU A 78 11.78 -15.86 -21.68
CA LEU A 78 12.68 -16.76 -22.42
C LEU A 78 14.05 -16.12 -22.68
N ALA A 79 14.08 -14.82 -23.01
CA ALA A 79 15.33 -14.08 -23.14
C ALA A 79 16.05 -13.94 -21.78
N GLY A 80 15.31 -13.61 -20.73
CA GLY A 80 15.83 -13.45 -19.37
C GLY A 80 16.39 -14.73 -18.77
N VAL A 81 15.71 -15.86 -18.93
CA VAL A 81 16.21 -17.19 -18.49
C VAL A 81 17.54 -17.53 -19.16
N LYS A 82 17.67 -17.28 -20.46
CA LYS A 82 18.93 -17.51 -21.20
C LYS A 82 20.08 -16.64 -20.68
N GLN A 83 19.79 -15.46 -20.16
CA GLN A 83 20.81 -14.58 -19.57
C GLN A 83 21.17 -14.99 -18.13
N ARG A 84 20.19 -15.45 -17.35
CA ARG A 84 20.38 -15.81 -15.93
C ARG A 84 20.95 -17.20 -15.72
N TYR A 85 20.63 -18.15 -16.60
CA TYR A 85 21.05 -19.55 -16.49
C TYR A 85 21.99 -19.93 -17.63
N PRO A 86 23.23 -20.36 -17.33
CA PRO A 86 24.18 -20.81 -18.36
C PRO A 86 23.68 -22.04 -19.13
N VAL A 87 22.93 -22.92 -18.46
CA VAL A 87 22.33 -24.12 -19.03
C VAL A 87 20.88 -24.20 -18.56
N ILE A 88 19.95 -24.29 -19.51
CA ILE A 88 18.51 -24.44 -19.22
C ILE A 88 18.23 -25.93 -19.03
N THR A 89 18.01 -26.34 -17.79
CA THR A 89 17.60 -27.71 -17.46
C THR A 89 16.10 -27.90 -17.69
N PRO A 90 15.63 -29.15 -17.85
CA PRO A 90 14.19 -29.44 -17.94
C PRO A 90 13.39 -28.94 -16.72
N GLU A 91 14.00 -28.90 -15.54
CA GLU A 91 13.39 -28.37 -14.31
C GLU A 91 13.13 -26.86 -14.42
N ILE A 92 14.10 -26.09 -14.90
CA ILE A 92 13.98 -24.63 -15.12
C ILE A 92 12.85 -24.35 -16.12
N GLN A 93 12.86 -25.04 -17.26
CA GLN A 93 11.85 -24.85 -18.29
C GLN A 93 10.44 -25.21 -17.76
N LYS A 94 10.31 -26.36 -17.09
CA LYS A 94 9.03 -26.79 -16.50
C LYS A 94 8.50 -25.80 -15.46
N ARG A 95 9.37 -25.23 -14.62
CA ARG A 95 8.98 -24.20 -13.64
C ARG A 95 8.53 -22.92 -14.33
N LEU A 96 9.27 -22.48 -15.35
CA LEU A 96 8.90 -21.28 -16.12
C LEU A 96 7.55 -21.43 -16.80
N ASP A 97 7.32 -22.55 -17.51
CA ASP A 97 6.07 -22.81 -18.23
C ASP A 97 4.88 -22.87 -17.28
N TYR A 98 5.06 -23.49 -16.10
CA TYR A 98 4.05 -23.55 -15.06
C TYR A 98 3.68 -22.15 -14.54
N GLU A 99 4.67 -21.34 -14.16
CA GLU A 99 4.42 -19.98 -13.65
C GLU A 99 3.75 -19.09 -14.72
N LEU A 100 4.24 -19.11 -15.97
CA LEU A 100 3.63 -18.37 -17.08
C LEU A 100 2.18 -18.80 -17.33
N SER A 101 1.88 -20.10 -17.22
CA SER A 101 0.51 -20.60 -17.38
C SER A 101 -0.45 -20.08 -16.30
N ILE A 102 0.01 -19.98 -15.06
CA ILE A 102 -0.79 -19.46 -13.94
C ILE A 102 -0.99 -17.94 -14.09
N ILE A 103 0.08 -17.20 -14.38
CA ILE A 103 0.02 -15.73 -14.56
C ILE A 103 -0.95 -15.38 -15.67
N LYS A 104 -0.92 -16.13 -16.78
CA LYS A 104 -1.87 -15.98 -17.89
C LYS A 104 -3.30 -16.29 -17.46
N LYS A 105 -3.53 -17.42 -16.78
CA LYS A 105 -4.86 -17.83 -16.30
C LYS A 105 -5.49 -16.81 -15.34
N MET A 106 -4.66 -16.14 -14.54
CA MET A 106 -5.11 -15.16 -13.55
C MET A 106 -5.17 -13.72 -14.09
N GLU A 107 -4.79 -13.50 -15.36
CA GLU A 107 -4.78 -12.20 -16.05
C GLU A 107 -3.79 -11.18 -15.45
N PHE A 108 -2.66 -11.66 -14.92
CA PHE A 108 -1.62 -10.82 -14.32
C PHE A 108 -0.43 -10.52 -15.24
N SER A 109 -0.51 -10.89 -16.52
CA SER A 109 0.58 -10.64 -17.48
C SER A 109 0.93 -9.16 -17.59
N THR A 110 -0.09 -8.29 -17.68
CA THR A 110 0.07 -6.83 -17.72
C THR A 110 0.73 -6.29 -16.45
N TYR A 111 0.39 -6.83 -15.28
CA TYR A 111 1.02 -6.44 -14.01
C TYR A 111 2.52 -6.72 -14.01
N PHE A 112 2.93 -7.91 -14.44
CA PHE A 112 4.35 -8.25 -14.57
C PHE A 112 5.09 -7.35 -15.56
N LEU A 113 4.46 -7.00 -16.68
CA LEU A 113 5.05 -6.08 -17.67
C LEU A 113 5.22 -4.67 -17.11
N ILE A 114 4.24 -4.15 -16.37
CA ILE A 114 4.34 -2.84 -15.70
C ILE A 114 5.52 -2.84 -14.73
N VAL A 115 5.64 -3.87 -13.88
CA VAL A 115 6.71 -3.97 -12.89
C VAL A 115 8.08 -4.14 -13.55
N TRP A 116 8.19 -5.04 -14.53
CA TRP A 116 9.39 -5.21 -15.33
C TRP A 116 9.86 -3.89 -15.96
N ASP A 117 8.93 -3.13 -16.53
CA ASP A 117 9.23 -1.93 -17.29
C ASP A 117 9.87 -0.83 -16.44
N PHE A 118 9.29 -0.50 -15.27
CA PHE A 118 9.90 0.52 -14.42
C PHE A 118 11.18 0.02 -13.72
N VAL A 119 11.32 -1.29 -13.48
CA VAL A 119 12.57 -1.89 -12.98
C VAL A 119 13.68 -1.79 -14.03
N GLN A 120 13.37 -2.10 -15.29
CA GLN A 120 14.32 -1.96 -16.39
C GLN A 120 14.68 -0.49 -16.65
N TYR A 121 13.71 0.42 -16.57
CA TYR A 121 14.00 1.85 -16.60
C TYR A 121 15.00 2.23 -15.52
N ALA A 122 14.79 1.80 -14.27
CA ALA A 122 15.70 2.08 -13.17
C ALA A 122 17.11 1.54 -13.44
N LYS A 123 17.23 0.26 -13.84
CA LYS A 123 18.51 -0.38 -14.17
C LYS A 123 19.25 0.31 -15.31
N ASN A 124 18.55 0.73 -16.36
CA ASN A 124 19.13 1.44 -17.52
C ASN A 124 19.52 2.90 -17.22
N ASN A 125 19.09 3.44 -16.07
CA ASN A 125 19.32 4.82 -15.66
C ASN A 125 20.21 4.92 -14.42
N ASP A 126 20.98 3.86 -14.14
CA ASP A 126 21.90 3.73 -13.00
C ASP A 126 21.22 3.97 -11.65
N ILE A 127 19.96 3.54 -11.51
CA ILE A 127 19.22 3.57 -10.24
C ILE A 127 19.25 2.15 -9.66
N PRO A 128 19.96 1.92 -8.53
CA PRO A 128 19.97 0.62 -7.88
C PRO A 128 18.57 0.18 -7.47
N VAL A 129 18.26 -1.07 -7.80
CA VAL A 129 17.04 -1.76 -7.41
C VAL A 129 17.41 -2.84 -6.41
N GLY A 130 16.62 -3.00 -5.34
CA GLY A 130 16.83 -4.05 -4.36
C GLY A 130 16.73 -5.44 -4.99
N PRO A 131 17.30 -6.48 -4.35
CA PRO A 131 17.32 -7.85 -4.89
C PRO A 131 15.93 -8.52 -4.95
N GLY A 132 14.86 -7.82 -4.54
CA GLY A 132 13.50 -8.30 -4.38
C GLY A 132 13.19 -8.70 -2.94
N ARG A 133 12.07 -8.22 -2.42
CA ARG A 133 11.54 -8.55 -1.08
C ARG A 133 10.24 -9.35 -1.21
N GLY A 134 9.87 -10.00 -0.11
CA GLY A 134 8.54 -10.60 0.03
C GLY A 134 8.40 -11.92 -0.72
N SER A 135 7.17 -12.27 -1.05
CA SER A 135 6.88 -13.53 -1.74
C SER A 135 7.32 -13.51 -3.21
N GLY A 136 7.46 -12.32 -3.82
CA GLY A 136 7.90 -12.15 -5.21
C GLY A 136 9.21 -12.86 -5.57
N ALA A 137 10.13 -13.02 -4.60
CA ALA A 137 11.38 -13.75 -4.77
C ALA A 137 11.19 -15.25 -5.10
N GLY A 138 10.00 -15.82 -4.86
CA GLY A 138 9.66 -17.20 -5.19
C GLY A 138 9.33 -17.46 -6.66
N SER A 139 9.24 -16.42 -7.49
CA SER A 139 8.88 -16.54 -8.91
C SER A 139 10.11 -16.58 -9.81
N ILE A 140 10.22 -17.63 -10.63
CA ILE A 140 11.23 -17.70 -11.69
C ILE A 140 10.94 -16.67 -12.79
N VAL A 141 9.68 -16.33 -13.03
CA VAL A 141 9.28 -15.26 -13.96
C VAL A 141 9.83 -13.92 -13.49
N ALA A 142 9.65 -13.57 -12.20
CA ALA A 142 10.20 -12.34 -11.64
C ALA A 142 11.75 -12.30 -11.70
N TYR A 143 12.40 -13.44 -11.43
CA TYR A 143 13.86 -13.57 -11.53
C TYR A 143 14.36 -13.39 -12.98
N SER A 144 13.66 -13.99 -13.95
CA SER A 144 14.00 -13.96 -15.37
C SER A 144 13.88 -12.56 -15.96
N LEU A 145 12.83 -11.83 -15.59
CA LEU A 145 12.62 -10.44 -15.97
C LEU A 145 13.61 -9.48 -15.28
N GLY A 146 14.32 -9.98 -14.26
CA GLY A 146 15.20 -9.20 -13.41
C GLY A 146 14.49 -8.22 -12.49
N ILE A 147 13.23 -8.52 -12.16
CA ILE A 147 12.50 -7.88 -11.07
C ILE A 147 13.12 -8.28 -9.73
N THR A 148 13.50 -9.55 -9.60
CA THR A 148 14.26 -10.07 -8.45
C THR A 148 15.63 -10.57 -8.90
N ASP A 149 16.59 -10.58 -7.98
CA ASP A 149 17.95 -11.07 -8.22
C ASP A 149 18.24 -12.37 -7.45
N ILE A 150 17.24 -12.92 -6.75
CA ILE A 150 17.32 -14.18 -6.02
C ILE A 150 16.80 -15.32 -6.91
N CYS A 151 17.65 -16.32 -7.17
CA CYS A 151 17.25 -17.52 -7.92
C CYS A 151 16.35 -18.43 -7.04
N PRO A 152 15.06 -18.60 -7.36
CA PRO A 152 14.12 -19.33 -6.50
C PRO A 152 14.46 -20.83 -6.41
N LEU A 153 14.89 -21.44 -7.51
CA LEU A 153 15.23 -22.87 -7.55
C LEU A 153 16.44 -23.19 -6.68
N LYS A 154 17.45 -22.30 -6.65
CA LYS A 154 18.65 -22.48 -5.82
C LYS A 154 18.33 -22.56 -4.33
N TYR A 155 17.32 -21.82 -3.88
CA TYR A 155 16.95 -21.70 -2.47
C TYR A 155 15.63 -22.41 -2.12
N GLY A 156 15.06 -23.20 -3.05
CA GLY A 156 13.81 -23.93 -2.82
C GLY A 156 12.60 -23.03 -2.56
N LEU A 157 12.56 -21.83 -3.14
CA LEU A 157 11.45 -20.90 -2.94
C LEU A 157 10.22 -21.30 -3.75
N LEU A 158 9.05 -21.23 -3.11
CA LEU A 158 7.77 -21.67 -3.67
C LEU A 158 7.05 -20.52 -4.38
N PHE A 159 6.56 -20.77 -5.59
CA PHE A 159 5.81 -19.80 -6.38
C PHE A 159 4.39 -19.60 -5.81
N GLU A 160 3.79 -20.65 -5.29
CA GLU A 160 2.42 -20.67 -4.76
C GLU A 160 2.26 -19.76 -3.53
N ARG A 161 3.36 -19.47 -2.83
CA ARG A 161 3.38 -18.48 -1.74
C ARG A 161 3.23 -17.05 -2.26
N PHE A 162 3.64 -16.80 -3.50
CA PHE A 162 3.48 -15.53 -4.18
C PHE A 162 2.14 -15.45 -4.89
N LEU A 163 1.84 -16.43 -5.74
CA LEU A 163 0.63 -16.46 -6.53
C LEU A 163 0.01 -17.86 -6.45
N ASN A 164 -1.10 -17.95 -5.71
CA ASN A 164 -1.82 -19.20 -5.54
C ASN A 164 -2.95 -19.30 -6.58
N PRO A 165 -2.97 -20.33 -7.45
CA PRO A 165 -4.02 -20.50 -8.45
C PRO A 165 -5.43 -20.72 -7.87
N GLU A 166 -5.54 -21.16 -6.62
CA GLU A 166 -6.82 -21.37 -5.93
C GLU A 166 -7.38 -20.07 -5.31
N ARG A 167 -6.57 -19.02 -5.19
CA ARG A 167 -6.96 -17.74 -4.59
C ARG A 167 -6.60 -16.58 -5.51
N ARG A 168 -7.61 -15.93 -6.09
CA ARG A 168 -7.42 -14.72 -6.89
C ARG A 168 -7.15 -13.52 -5.98
N THR A 169 -5.93 -13.41 -5.46
CA THR A 169 -5.42 -12.21 -4.77
C THR A 169 -4.47 -11.45 -5.68
N MET A 170 -4.47 -10.12 -5.56
CA MET A 170 -3.48 -9.28 -6.23
C MET A 170 -2.07 -9.69 -5.74
N PRO A 171 -1.15 -10.04 -6.65
CA PRO A 171 0.25 -10.26 -6.29
C PRO A 171 0.90 -8.96 -5.83
N ASP A 172 1.75 -9.05 -4.81
CA ASP A 172 2.50 -7.91 -4.30
C ASP A 172 4.00 -8.11 -4.54
N LEU A 173 4.54 -7.39 -5.53
CA LEU A 173 5.97 -7.30 -5.82
C LEU A 173 6.51 -6.06 -5.11
N ASP A 174 7.02 -6.26 -3.89
CA ASP A 174 7.73 -5.25 -3.12
C ASP A 174 9.04 -4.87 -3.83
N ILE A 175 9.04 -3.75 -4.57
CA ILE A 175 10.24 -3.24 -5.25
C ILE A 175 10.85 -2.08 -4.46
N ASP A 176 12.11 -2.26 -4.09
CA ASP A 176 12.90 -1.24 -3.42
C ASP A 176 13.77 -0.50 -4.45
N PHE A 177 13.77 0.83 -4.38
CA PHE A 177 14.68 1.69 -5.15
C PHE A 177 15.58 2.47 -4.21
N ALA A 178 16.78 2.82 -4.68
CA ALA A 178 17.60 3.81 -3.99
C ALA A 178 16.85 5.14 -3.81
N ASP A 179 17.04 5.77 -2.66
CA ASP A 179 16.35 7.01 -2.27
C ASP A 179 16.53 8.14 -3.30
N TYR A 180 17.75 8.37 -3.78
CA TYR A 180 18.10 9.41 -4.76
C TYR A 180 17.54 9.13 -6.17
N GLY A 181 17.17 7.89 -6.47
CA GLY A 181 16.62 7.50 -7.77
C GLY A 181 15.09 7.48 -7.83
N ARG A 182 14.43 7.48 -6.67
CA ARG A 182 12.98 7.28 -6.55
C ARG A 182 12.16 8.28 -7.35
N ASP A 183 12.48 9.57 -7.27
CA ASP A 183 11.71 10.62 -7.95
C ASP A 183 11.78 10.52 -9.48
N ARG A 184 12.90 10.01 -10.01
CA ARG A 184 13.07 9.74 -11.45
C ARG A 184 12.15 8.61 -11.91
N VAL A 185 12.08 7.52 -11.14
CA VAL A 185 11.17 6.40 -11.42
C VAL A 185 9.70 6.86 -11.34
N ILE A 186 9.33 7.64 -10.32
CA ILE A 186 7.98 8.20 -10.21
C ILE A 186 7.65 9.08 -11.43
N SER A 187 8.59 9.92 -11.85
CA SER A 187 8.41 10.80 -13.02
C SER A 187 8.25 9.98 -14.31
N TYR A 188 9.02 8.91 -14.46
CA TYR A 188 8.88 7.96 -15.58
C TYR A 188 7.48 7.33 -15.62
N VAL A 189 7.02 6.78 -14.48
CA VAL A 189 5.69 6.15 -14.36
C VAL A 189 4.58 7.17 -14.66
N LYS A 190 4.71 8.42 -14.16
CA LYS A 190 3.77 9.52 -14.49
C LYS A 190 3.71 9.84 -15.97
N ASN A 191 4.86 9.91 -16.64
CA ASN A 191 4.92 10.22 -18.06
C ASN A 191 4.36 9.08 -18.91
N LYS A 192 4.56 7.82 -18.50
CA LYS A 192 4.11 6.64 -19.24
C LYS A 192 2.62 6.34 -19.06
N TYR A 193 2.12 6.37 -17.82
CA TYR A 193 0.74 5.98 -17.51
C TYR A 193 -0.22 7.16 -17.35
N GLY A 194 0.28 8.39 -17.48
CA GLY A 194 -0.48 9.63 -17.41
C GLY A 194 -0.40 10.29 -16.03
N GLN A 195 -0.20 11.60 -16.02
CA GLN A 195 -0.01 12.38 -14.79
C GLN A 195 -1.21 12.29 -13.83
N ASN A 196 -2.42 12.14 -14.36
CA ASN A 196 -3.66 12.05 -13.58
C ASN A 196 -3.93 10.65 -13.02
N ASN A 197 -3.17 9.64 -13.45
CA ASN A 197 -3.37 8.24 -13.07
C ASN A 197 -2.35 7.76 -12.02
N VAL A 198 -1.44 8.64 -11.59
CA VAL A 198 -0.34 8.30 -10.68
C VAL A 198 -0.30 9.27 -9.52
N ALA A 199 -0.53 8.74 -8.32
CA ALA A 199 -0.52 9.50 -7.06
C ALA A 199 0.37 8.81 -6.02
N GLN A 200 0.78 9.59 -5.01
CA GLN A 200 1.44 9.03 -3.83
C GLN A 200 0.40 8.60 -2.81
N ILE A 201 0.73 7.58 -2.02
CA ILE A 201 -0.10 7.11 -0.91
C ILE A 201 0.22 7.96 0.32
N ILE A 202 -0.82 8.46 0.98
CA ILE A 202 -0.69 9.25 2.21
C ILE A 202 -0.35 8.34 3.40
N THR A 203 0.37 8.88 4.37
CA THR A 203 0.59 8.25 5.68
C THR A 203 0.00 9.12 6.78
N PHE A 204 -0.70 8.49 7.73
CA PHE A 204 -1.26 9.18 8.89
C PHE A 204 -0.38 8.91 10.11
N GLY A 205 0.23 9.98 10.64
CA GLY A 205 0.94 9.90 11.93
C GLY A 205 -0.05 9.75 13.07
N SER A 206 -0.02 8.62 13.77
CA SER A 206 -0.81 8.40 14.97
C SER A 206 -0.06 8.85 16.22
N MET A 207 -0.80 9.20 17.28
CA MET A 207 -0.22 9.56 18.57
C MET A 207 0.37 8.30 19.24
N GLN A 208 1.71 8.22 19.26
CA GLN A 208 2.43 7.16 19.97
C GLN A 208 2.32 7.33 21.49
N ALA A 209 2.35 6.23 22.26
CA ALA A 209 2.11 6.26 23.71
C ALA A 209 3.01 7.27 24.47
N ARG A 210 4.31 7.31 24.14
CA ARG A 210 5.22 8.27 24.75
C ARG A 210 4.95 9.72 24.33
N LEU A 211 4.52 9.94 23.09
CA LEU A 211 4.24 11.27 22.56
C LEU A 211 2.94 11.82 23.16
N VAL A 212 1.90 10.99 23.25
CA VAL A 212 0.61 11.43 23.84
C VAL A 212 0.76 11.81 25.31
N ILE A 213 1.56 11.08 26.10
CA ILE A 213 1.84 11.44 27.49
C ILE A 213 2.50 12.82 27.58
N ARG A 214 3.51 13.08 26.75
CA ARG A 214 4.19 14.39 26.73
C ARG A 214 3.26 15.51 26.28
N ASP A 215 2.42 15.26 25.27
CA ASP A 215 1.48 16.26 24.77
C ASP A 215 0.37 16.58 25.77
N VAL A 216 -0.20 15.57 26.44
CA VAL A 216 -1.18 15.76 27.51
C VAL A 216 -0.54 16.47 28.71
N ALA A 217 0.66 16.07 29.13
CA ALA A 217 1.39 16.73 30.22
C ALA A 217 1.62 18.23 29.92
N ARG A 218 2.02 18.55 28.69
CA ARG A 218 2.18 19.94 28.23
C ARG A 218 0.87 20.71 28.31
N VAL A 219 -0.23 20.14 27.81
CA VAL A 219 -1.56 20.78 27.81
C VAL A 219 -2.08 21.01 29.24
N LEU A 220 -1.77 20.10 30.18
CA LEU A 220 -2.09 20.24 31.60
C LEU A 220 -1.18 21.24 32.35
N GLY A 221 -0.12 21.74 31.72
CA GLY A 221 0.80 22.73 32.31
C GLY A 221 1.96 22.14 33.12
N PHE A 222 2.21 20.82 33.02
CA PHE A 222 3.42 20.22 33.60
C PHE A 222 4.67 20.64 32.82
N SER A 223 5.81 20.65 33.51
CA SER A 223 7.09 20.90 32.86
C SER A 223 7.46 19.77 31.90
N VAL A 224 8.32 20.08 30.92
CA VAL A 224 8.85 19.09 29.97
C VAL A 224 9.55 17.93 30.69
N ALA A 225 10.26 18.23 31.78
CA ALA A 225 10.98 17.22 32.57
C ALA A 225 10.03 16.23 33.25
N GLU A 226 8.92 16.72 33.81
CA GLU A 226 7.91 15.87 34.45
C GLU A 226 7.22 14.98 33.42
N GLY A 227 6.78 15.54 32.28
CA GLY A 227 6.17 14.79 31.20
C GLY A 227 7.11 13.73 30.61
N ASP A 228 8.40 14.05 30.46
CA ASP A 228 9.40 13.12 29.94
C ASP A 228 9.72 11.99 30.92
N LYS A 229 9.74 12.27 32.22
CA LYS A 229 9.93 11.24 33.27
C LYS A 229 8.85 10.17 33.18
N VAL A 230 7.58 10.57 33.03
CA VAL A 230 6.45 9.63 32.87
C VAL A 230 6.53 8.90 31.53
N ALA A 231 6.80 9.62 30.45
CA ALA A 231 6.89 9.01 29.11
C ALA A 231 8.01 7.94 29.01
N LYS A 232 9.11 8.09 29.74
CA LYS A 232 10.21 7.11 29.77
C LYS A 232 9.87 5.81 30.50
N LEU A 233 8.85 5.80 31.36
CA LEU A 233 8.37 4.57 32.02
C LEU A 233 7.67 3.63 31.04
N MET A 234 7.10 4.18 29.97
CA MET A 234 6.47 3.36 28.93
C MET A 234 7.53 2.61 28.11
N PRO A 235 7.35 1.31 27.80
CA PRO A 235 8.23 0.59 26.89
C PRO A 235 8.32 1.26 25.51
N PHE A 236 9.39 0.95 24.75
CA PHE A 236 9.53 1.47 23.40
C PHE A 236 8.64 0.70 22.43
N GLY A 237 8.01 1.38 21.48
CA GLY A 237 7.20 0.76 20.43
C GLY A 237 5.76 0.38 20.82
N THR A 238 5.30 0.71 22.02
CA THR A 238 3.91 0.43 22.44
C THR A 238 2.94 1.47 21.89
N THR A 239 1.84 1.00 21.30
CA THR A 239 0.70 1.86 20.94
C THR A 239 -0.17 2.13 22.16
N ILE A 240 -1.02 3.18 22.11
CA ILE A 240 -1.91 3.53 23.23
C ILE A 240 -2.92 2.42 23.59
N TYR A 241 -3.24 1.54 22.65
CA TYR A 241 -4.18 0.42 22.86
C TYR A 241 -3.52 -0.81 23.50
N GLN A 242 -2.19 -0.86 23.47
CA GLN A 242 -1.38 -1.96 24.01
C GLN A 242 -0.67 -1.57 25.31
N ALA A 243 -0.63 -0.28 25.62
CA ALA A 243 -0.07 0.33 26.81
C ALA A 243 -1.07 0.27 27.97
#